data_AF-A0A923MCD1-F1
#
_entry.id   AF-A0A923MCD1-F1
#
_cell.length_a   1.000
_cell.length_b   1.000
_cell.length_c   1.000
_cell.angle_alpha   90.00
_cell.angle_beta   90.00
_cell.angle_gamma   90.00
#
_symmetry.space_group_name_H-M   'P 1'
#
loop_
_entity.id
_entity.type
_entity.pdbx_description
1 polymer ?
#
loop_
_entity_poly.entity_id
_entity_poly.type
_entity_poly.pdbx_seq_one_letter_code
_entity_poly.pdbx_strand_id
1 'polypeptide(L)'
;MRRRSTDQPALFPTEDLIIPETLRSFRKAVSAIHAVPVKAEHNQSLNNRRLFDACILVALIDCRKRDGLIKRICEERVSPIFETRVTDLARLAGIPGKNYVRIYEELDRLYEMDLRWNIVGEDSKVEWEMRAHFLSSLGYGKGHRRGLIRFSIDPSILAILLEPSNWATLSLQRMHGFSTGPAYALYQNAWRYVNTHAKVTAALPTATWIELLIGHSRYVVDDPVHGKRVVNYGDFKRRVLVDALNRVNETSALGYTLELKELRSGTRVSKLQFKFVPKKQESLGLPVTWPDEVLRVLASLGFTSSEVEDLSQAHSFEVVAETLVRLKAAEGRLKAQSRTITNKKAYFTGILANVATGEAEDDLNVTKIEAEAKAQEAARLAAARNERRKEEFAKHQAQVFSARFFELPELERAPLLSDFESSSAGKRAGILVAKGWTPQNAGALACLRAWLADERPATLEQFYAHPEDRSFDAWLAWRLDRAESQEPA
;
A
#
# COMPACT_ATOMS: atom_id res chain seq x y z
N MET A 1 54.72 42.23 -1.63
CA MET A 1 53.69 41.32 -2.17
C MET A 1 54.06 39.88 -1.84
N ARG A 2 53.43 39.28 -0.81
CA ARG A 2 53.61 37.85 -0.48
C ARG A 2 52.57 37.04 -1.28
N ARG A 3 53.04 36.17 -2.17
CA ARG A 3 52.20 35.21 -2.91
C ARG A 3 51.57 34.24 -1.90
N ARG A 4 50.24 34.15 -1.87
CA ARG A 4 49.51 33.11 -1.14
C ARG A 4 49.80 31.76 -1.80
N SER A 5 50.34 30.83 -1.01
CA SER A 5 50.32 29.39 -1.31
C SER A 5 48.87 28.95 -1.53
N THR A 6 48.61 28.27 -2.63
CA THR A 6 47.30 27.75 -3.05
C THR A 6 47.00 26.33 -2.55
N ASP A 7 47.75 25.81 -1.57
CA ASP A 7 47.53 24.46 -1.01
C ASP A 7 47.09 24.52 0.46
N GLN A 8 46.04 25.28 0.76
CA GLN A 8 45.29 25.06 1.99
C GLN A 8 44.12 24.12 1.66
N PRO A 9 44.15 22.83 2.07
CA PRO A 9 42.99 21.96 1.91
C PRO A 9 41.81 22.59 2.66
N ALA A 10 40.63 22.54 2.05
CA ALA A 10 39.42 23.12 2.61
C ALA A 10 39.23 22.64 4.07
N LEU A 11 39.08 23.59 4.99
CA LEU A 11 38.86 23.33 6.43
C LEU A 11 37.57 22.54 6.70
N PHE A 12 36.68 22.45 5.71
CA PHE A 12 35.50 21.62 5.70
C PHE A 12 35.54 20.72 4.46
N PRO A 13 35.35 19.40 4.62
CA PRO A 13 35.32 18.48 3.47
C PRO A 13 34.15 18.86 2.54
N THR A 14 34.48 19.14 1.28
CA THR A 14 33.55 19.50 0.20
C THR A 14 32.68 18.33 -0.29
N GLU A 15 32.78 17.16 0.35
CA GLU A 15 32.14 15.89 -0.03
C GLU A 15 30.96 15.49 0.87
N ASP A 16 30.50 16.38 1.76
CA ASP A 16 29.38 16.06 2.64
C ASP A 16 28.06 16.02 1.84
N LEU A 17 27.36 14.87 1.92
CA LEU A 17 26.00 14.74 1.40
C LEU A 17 25.10 15.76 2.13
N ILE A 18 24.79 16.87 1.48
CA ILE A 18 23.83 17.84 2.01
C ILE A 18 22.45 17.17 2.02
N ILE A 19 22.01 16.75 3.21
CA ILE A 19 20.65 16.29 3.48
C ILE A 19 19.79 17.53 3.71
N PRO A 20 18.69 17.72 2.97
CA PRO A 20 17.77 18.82 3.23
C PRO A 20 17.23 18.76 4.66
N GLU A 21 17.35 19.84 5.43
CA GLU A 21 16.81 19.93 6.79
C GLU A 21 15.28 19.79 6.82
N THR A 22 14.63 20.04 5.68
CA THR A 22 13.18 19.94 5.47
C THR A 22 12.73 18.58 4.95
N LEU A 23 13.59 17.56 4.87
CA LEU A 23 13.21 16.24 4.38
C LEU A 23 12.21 15.55 5.32
N ARG A 24 10.91 15.75 5.07
CA ARG A 24 9.80 15.23 5.88
C ARG A 24 9.13 14.01 5.27
N SER A 25 9.24 13.86 3.94
CA SER A 25 8.65 12.77 3.18
C SER A 25 9.71 11.96 2.44
N PHE A 26 9.49 10.66 2.37
CA PHE A 26 10.31 9.70 1.65
C PHE A 26 9.49 9.04 0.55
N ARG A 27 10.07 9.06 -0.64
CA ARG A 27 9.61 8.34 -1.82
C ARG A 27 10.23 6.96 -1.87
N LYS A 28 9.40 5.94 -1.71
CA LYS A 28 9.86 4.56 -1.80
C LYS A 28 9.14 3.82 -2.92
N ALA A 29 9.92 3.14 -3.76
CA ALA A 29 9.39 2.20 -4.74
C ALA A 29 8.54 1.14 -4.05
N VAL A 30 7.33 0.88 -4.55
CA VAL A 30 6.45 -0.16 -3.99
C VAL A 30 7.12 -1.54 -4.04
N SER A 31 7.88 -1.82 -5.11
CA SER A 31 8.70 -3.03 -5.24
C SER A 31 9.69 -3.22 -4.09
N ALA A 32 10.24 -2.13 -3.55
CA ALA A 32 11.15 -2.14 -2.40
C ALA A 32 10.41 -2.26 -1.06
N ILE A 33 9.16 -1.82 -0.97
CA ILE A 33 8.30 -2.08 0.19
C ILE A 33 7.94 -3.57 0.26
N HIS A 34 7.77 -4.19 -0.91
CA HIS A 34 7.48 -5.61 -1.07
C HIS A 34 8.74 -6.49 -1.16
N ALA A 35 9.92 -5.96 -0.84
CA ALA A 35 11.13 -6.77 -0.78
C ALA A 35 11.15 -7.59 0.51
N VAL A 36 11.38 -8.90 0.41
CA VAL A 36 11.46 -9.80 1.56
C VAL A 36 12.74 -10.63 1.52
N PRO A 37 13.37 -10.88 2.68
CA PRO A 37 14.54 -11.76 2.74
C PRO A 37 14.17 -13.20 2.39
N VAL A 38 15.05 -13.85 1.65
CA VAL A 38 14.88 -15.26 1.24
C VAL A 38 15.10 -16.20 2.42
N LYS A 39 16.09 -15.90 3.26
CA LYS A 39 16.51 -16.75 4.37
C LYS A 39 16.05 -16.19 5.71
N ALA A 40 15.74 -17.07 6.66
CA ALA A 40 15.33 -16.66 8.01
C ALA A 40 16.42 -15.88 8.76
N GLU A 41 17.69 -16.21 8.56
CA GLU A 41 18.85 -15.51 9.15
C GLU A 41 18.98 -14.05 8.66
N HIS A 42 18.39 -13.74 7.51
CA HIS A 42 18.35 -12.43 6.88
C HIS A 42 17.09 -11.62 7.25
N ASN A 43 16.25 -12.11 8.17
CA ASN A 43 15.05 -11.39 8.58
C ASN A 43 15.39 -10.01 9.13
N GLN A 44 14.74 -8.98 8.57
CA GLN A 44 15.10 -7.60 8.85
C GLN A 44 14.68 -7.18 10.28
N SER A 45 15.66 -6.73 11.06
CA SER A 45 15.43 -5.99 12.31
C SER A 45 14.84 -4.60 12.02
N LEU A 46 14.35 -3.89 13.05
CA LEU A 46 13.89 -2.50 12.89
C LEU A 46 15.01 -1.59 12.35
N ASN A 47 16.21 -1.71 12.90
CA ASN A 47 17.35 -0.88 12.48
C ASN A 47 17.80 -1.24 11.07
N ASN A 48 17.80 -2.53 10.73
CA ASN A 48 18.09 -2.99 9.38
C ASN A 48 17.09 -2.42 8.35
N ARG A 49 15.77 -2.44 8.64
CA ARG A 49 14.75 -1.79 7.79
C ARG A 49 14.97 -0.28 7.64
N ARG A 50 15.31 0.40 8.74
CA ARG A 50 15.59 1.84 8.74
C ARG A 50 16.84 2.19 7.94
N LEU A 51 17.89 1.36 8.01
CA LEU A 51 19.12 1.54 7.23
C LEU A 51 18.90 1.23 5.75
N PHE A 52 18.11 0.22 5.41
CA PHE A 52 17.67 -0.03 4.03
C PHE A 52 17.01 1.22 3.43
N ASP A 53 16.05 1.81 4.13
CA ASP A 53 15.38 3.04 3.69
C ASP A 53 16.32 4.24 3.62
N ALA A 54 17.26 4.37 4.57
CA ALA A 54 18.26 5.43 4.58
C ALA A 54 19.25 5.33 3.41
N CYS A 55 19.71 4.12 3.05
CA CYS A 55 20.56 3.91 1.88
C CYS A 55 19.84 4.27 0.57
N ILE A 56 18.56 3.93 0.45
CA ILE A 56 17.72 4.33 -0.70
C ILE A 56 17.63 5.87 -0.78
N LEU A 57 17.40 6.54 0.36
CA LEU A 57 17.36 8.00 0.42
C LEU A 57 18.67 8.66 -0.02
N VAL A 58 19.80 8.14 0.47
CA VAL A 58 21.14 8.62 0.07
C VAL A 58 21.31 8.50 -1.44
N ALA A 59 20.99 7.33 -2.01
CA ALA A 59 21.08 7.10 -3.45
C ALA A 59 20.18 8.05 -4.25
N LEU A 60 18.93 8.25 -3.82
CA LEU A 60 17.99 9.18 -4.48
C LEU A 60 18.48 10.63 -4.43
N ILE A 61 18.98 11.09 -3.28
CA ILE A 61 19.48 12.47 -3.13
C ILE A 61 20.72 12.68 -4.00
N ASP A 62 21.66 11.73 -4.02
CA ASP A 62 22.88 11.83 -4.80
C ASP A 62 22.61 11.76 -6.31
N CYS A 63 21.75 10.84 -6.77
CA CYS A 63 21.36 10.74 -8.18
C CYS A 63 20.69 12.02 -8.69
N ARG A 64 19.85 12.68 -7.87
CA ARG A 64 19.19 13.95 -8.24
C ARG A 64 20.16 15.12 -8.37
N LYS A 65 21.33 15.06 -7.72
CA LYS A 65 22.37 16.09 -7.82
C LYS A 65 23.25 15.92 -9.06
N ARG A 66 23.21 14.75 -9.71
CA ARG A 66 24.09 14.39 -10.82
C ARG A 66 23.29 14.30 -12.12
N ASP A 67 23.37 15.34 -12.93
CA ASP A 67 22.65 15.42 -14.19
C ASP A 67 22.96 14.21 -15.11
N GLY A 68 21.92 13.61 -15.67
CA GLY A 68 22.04 12.47 -16.59
C GLY A 68 22.41 11.13 -15.95
N LEU A 69 22.69 11.06 -14.64
CA LEU A 69 23.09 9.80 -14.00
C LEU A 69 21.96 8.75 -14.01
N ILE A 70 20.70 9.16 -13.80
CA ILE A 70 19.55 8.25 -13.82
C ILE A 70 19.45 7.55 -15.18
N LYS A 71 19.53 8.33 -16.28
CA LYS A 71 19.50 7.80 -17.64
C LYS A 71 20.61 6.77 -17.87
N ARG A 72 21.84 7.08 -17.42
CA ARG A 72 22.98 6.15 -17.54
C ARG A 72 22.80 4.88 -16.69
N ILE A 73 22.23 4.97 -15.49
CA ILE A 73 21.91 3.78 -14.69
C ILE A 73 20.88 2.90 -15.41
N CYS A 74 19.84 3.50 -15.97
CA CYS A 74 18.78 2.77 -16.64
C CYS A 74 19.22 2.17 -17.99
N GLU A 75 19.98 2.89 -18.81
CA GLU A 75 20.41 2.44 -20.15
C GLU A 75 21.71 1.61 -20.12
N GLU A 76 22.73 2.08 -19.39
CA GLU A 76 24.07 1.48 -19.37
C GLU A 76 24.25 0.48 -18.19
N ARG A 77 23.24 0.32 -17.32
CA ARG A 77 23.29 -0.55 -16.13
C ARG A 77 24.49 -0.26 -15.22
N VAL A 78 24.84 1.02 -15.07
CA VAL A 78 25.93 1.47 -14.21
C VAL A 78 25.51 1.43 -12.74
N SER A 79 26.37 0.92 -11.85
CA SER A 79 26.22 1.02 -10.40
C SER A 79 27.19 2.08 -9.85
N PRO A 80 26.72 3.31 -9.57
CA PRO A 80 27.56 4.34 -8.97
C PRO A 80 27.90 3.99 -7.50
N ILE A 81 29.04 4.49 -7.04
CA ILE A 81 29.40 4.45 -5.63
C ILE A 81 28.81 5.68 -4.94
N PHE A 82 28.00 5.40 -3.93
CA PHE A 82 27.46 6.39 -3.02
C PHE A 82 28.35 6.51 -1.78
N GLU A 83 28.48 7.73 -1.26
CA GLU A 83 29.28 8.02 -0.08
C GLU A 83 28.50 8.90 0.88
N THR A 84 28.59 8.58 2.18
CA THR A 84 27.94 9.35 3.23
C THR A 84 28.64 9.14 4.56
N ARG A 85 28.44 10.04 5.53
CA ARG A 85 28.90 9.81 6.90
C ARG A 85 27.94 8.88 7.62
N VAL A 86 28.47 8.05 8.52
CA VAL A 86 27.67 7.21 9.41
C VAL A 86 26.71 8.04 10.28
N THR A 87 27.09 9.26 10.64
CA THR A 87 26.24 10.21 11.37
C THR A 87 25.00 10.61 10.58
N ASP A 88 25.18 10.82 9.28
CA ASP A 88 24.14 11.28 8.36
C ASP A 88 23.20 10.13 8.02
N LEU A 89 23.77 8.94 7.78
CA LEU A 89 22.99 7.73 7.60
C LEU A 89 22.15 7.38 8.84
N ALA A 90 22.72 7.48 10.04
CA ALA A 90 22.00 7.28 11.30
C ALA A 90 20.85 8.28 11.48
N ARG A 91 21.08 9.55 11.09
CA ARG A 91 20.06 10.61 11.13
C ARG A 91 18.91 10.32 10.18
N LEU A 92 19.20 9.96 8.93
CA LEU A 92 18.18 9.56 7.93
C LEU A 92 17.38 8.34 8.39
N ALA A 93 18.08 7.34 8.93
CA ALA A 93 17.47 6.13 9.48
C ALA A 93 16.63 6.39 10.75
N GLY A 94 16.79 7.56 11.40
CA GLY A 94 16.15 7.87 12.67
C GLY A 94 16.59 6.94 13.80
N ILE A 95 17.82 6.42 13.74
CA ILE A 95 18.37 5.54 14.77
C ILE A 95 18.98 6.43 15.87
N PRO A 96 18.43 6.44 17.09
CA PRO A 96 18.95 7.28 18.16
C PRO A 96 20.28 6.73 18.69
N GLY A 97 21.16 7.65 19.11
CA GLY A 97 22.41 7.34 19.80
C GLY A 97 23.66 7.40 18.92
N LYS A 98 24.81 7.11 19.54
CA LYS A 98 26.15 7.20 18.92
C LYS A 98 26.83 5.83 18.77
N ASN A 99 26.08 4.74 18.90
CA ASN A 99 26.64 3.39 18.75
C ASN A 99 26.75 3.01 17.27
N TYR A 100 27.79 3.54 16.61
CA TYR A 100 28.05 3.30 15.19
C TYR A 100 28.49 1.87 14.90
N VAL A 101 29.00 1.12 15.89
CA VAL A 101 29.37 -0.30 15.73
C VAL A 101 28.16 -1.13 15.31
N ARG A 102 27.03 -0.94 15.98
CA ARG A 102 25.78 -1.62 15.61
C ARG A 102 25.26 -1.22 14.23
N ILE A 103 25.55 0.00 13.78
CA ILE A 103 25.16 0.44 12.44
C ILE A 103 26.00 -0.30 11.40
N TYR A 104 27.31 -0.45 11.63
CA TYR A 104 28.17 -1.25 10.75
C TYR A 104 27.73 -2.72 10.71
N GLU A 105 27.44 -3.34 11.87
CA GLU A 105 26.91 -4.71 11.92
C GLU A 105 25.61 -4.89 11.12
N GLU A 106 24.67 -3.95 11.22
CA GLU A 106 23.41 -4.00 10.47
C GLU A 106 23.60 -3.73 8.98
N LEU A 107 24.61 -2.95 8.59
CA LEU A 107 25.00 -2.73 7.18
C LEU A 107 25.68 -3.97 6.59
N ASP A 108 26.52 -4.65 7.35
CA ASP A 108 27.12 -5.93 6.94
C ASP A 108 26.01 -6.97 6.68
N ARG A 109 25.04 -7.08 7.59
CA ARG A 109 23.85 -7.91 7.36
C ARG A 109 23.05 -7.48 6.14
N LEU A 110 22.95 -6.17 5.89
CA LEU A 110 22.24 -5.64 4.73
C LEU A 110 22.95 -5.98 3.41
N TYR A 111 24.28 -6.03 3.43
CA TYR A 111 25.11 -6.43 2.30
C TYR A 111 24.98 -7.93 2.00
N GLU A 112 24.99 -8.78 3.03
CA GLU A 112 24.83 -10.24 2.87
C GLU A 112 23.40 -10.63 2.47
N MET A 113 22.44 -9.73 2.67
CA MET A 113 21.02 -10.02 2.51
C MET A 113 20.64 -10.31 1.06
N ASP A 114 20.06 -11.49 0.87
CA ASP A 114 19.42 -11.91 -0.36
C ASP A 114 17.91 -11.69 -0.27
N LEU A 115 17.38 -10.93 -1.23
CA LEU A 115 16.01 -10.44 -1.25
C LEU A 115 15.25 -10.95 -2.48
N ARG A 116 14.00 -11.37 -2.26
CA ARG A 116 12.99 -11.43 -3.33
C ARG A 116 12.31 -10.08 -3.44
N TRP A 117 12.26 -9.55 -4.65
CA TRP A 117 11.73 -8.23 -4.93
C TRP A 117 10.31 -8.32 -5.49
N ASN A 118 9.46 -7.36 -5.11
CA ASN A 118 8.09 -7.23 -5.61
C ASN A 118 7.21 -8.49 -5.48
N ILE A 119 7.21 -9.16 -4.33
CA ILE A 119 6.47 -10.43 -4.14
C ILE A 119 4.93 -10.33 -4.25
N VAL A 120 4.39 -9.10 -4.35
CA VAL A 120 2.95 -8.85 -4.48
C VAL A 120 2.52 -8.70 -5.95
N GLY A 121 3.41 -8.18 -6.81
CA GLY A 121 3.16 -8.07 -8.26
C GLY A 121 1.95 -7.23 -8.67
N GLU A 122 1.73 -6.09 -8.02
CA GLU A 122 0.50 -5.30 -8.17
C GLU A 122 0.30 -4.65 -9.53
N ASP A 123 1.35 -4.47 -10.31
CA ASP A 123 1.26 -3.93 -11.66
C ASP A 123 0.80 -4.97 -12.68
N SER A 124 0.62 -6.24 -12.28
CA SER A 124 0.28 -7.38 -13.17
C SER A 124 1.20 -7.51 -14.40
N LYS A 125 2.37 -6.88 -14.33
CA LYS A 125 3.43 -6.85 -15.35
C LYS A 125 4.71 -7.52 -14.86
N VAL A 126 4.63 -8.24 -13.74
CA VAL A 126 5.76 -9.03 -13.23
C VAL A 126 5.97 -10.21 -14.16
N GLU A 127 6.90 -10.06 -15.09
CA GLU A 127 7.30 -11.12 -16.03
C GLU A 127 8.30 -12.09 -15.40
N TRP A 128 9.07 -11.63 -14.39
CA TRP A 128 10.14 -12.41 -13.76
C TRP A 128 10.09 -12.31 -12.23
N GLU A 129 10.25 -13.45 -11.55
CA GLU A 129 10.53 -13.46 -10.11
C GLU A 129 11.97 -12.97 -9.86
N MET A 130 12.10 -11.72 -9.41
CA MET A 130 13.41 -11.09 -9.20
C MET A 130 13.98 -11.44 -7.83
N ARG A 131 15.21 -11.96 -7.83
CA ARG A 131 16.02 -12.23 -6.63
C ARG A 131 17.39 -11.58 -6.78
N ALA A 132 17.74 -10.71 -5.85
CA ALA A 132 19.02 -10.00 -5.87
C ALA A 132 19.39 -9.47 -4.48
N HIS A 133 20.70 -9.27 -4.28
CA HIS A 133 21.21 -8.50 -3.15
C HIS A 133 20.83 -7.03 -3.28
N PHE A 134 20.66 -6.34 -2.14
CA PHE A 134 20.45 -4.89 -2.16
C PHE A 134 21.74 -4.12 -2.42
N LEU A 135 22.78 -4.39 -1.62
CA LEU A 135 24.08 -3.76 -1.79
C LEU A 135 24.98 -4.69 -2.61
N SER A 136 25.57 -4.16 -3.69
CA SER A 136 26.59 -4.85 -4.48
C SER A 136 28.01 -4.59 -3.97
N SER A 137 28.22 -3.50 -3.24
CA SER A 137 29.48 -3.23 -2.54
C SER A 137 29.23 -2.44 -1.26
N LEU A 138 30.09 -2.64 -0.26
CA LEU A 138 30.07 -1.92 1.01
C LEU A 138 31.50 -1.72 1.51
N GLY A 139 31.80 -0.53 2.00
CA GLY A 139 33.12 -0.15 2.49
C GLY A 139 33.06 0.85 3.62
N TYR A 140 33.92 0.64 4.63
CA TYR A 140 34.06 1.53 5.78
C TYR A 140 35.38 2.28 5.71
N GLY A 141 35.30 3.60 5.86
CA GLY A 141 36.48 4.45 5.88
C GLY A 141 37.38 4.16 7.08
N LYS A 142 38.68 4.05 6.83
CA LYS A 142 39.74 3.84 7.82
C LYS A 142 40.65 5.07 7.91
N GLY A 143 41.36 5.24 9.03
CA GLY A 143 42.29 6.35 9.23
C GLY A 143 41.61 7.72 9.09
N HIS A 144 42.11 8.55 8.16
CA HIS A 144 41.56 9.89 7.89
C HIS A 144 40.13 9.88 7.34
N ARG A 145 39.63 8.73 6.84
CA ARG A 145 38.25 8.56 6.35
C ARG A 145 37.32 7.93 7.38
N ARG A 146 37.75 7.78 8.64
CA ARG A 146 36.95 7.16 9.68
C ARG A 146 35.58 7.83 9.78
N GLY A 147 34.52 7.01 9.81
CA GLY A 147 33.14 7.49 9.87
C GLY A 147 32.48 7.70 8.51
N LEU A 148 33.21 7.55 7.40
CA LEU A 148 32.63 7.48 6.06
C LEU A 148 32.19 6.05 5.73
N ILE A 149 31.07 5.94 5.02
CA ILE A 149 30.53 4.70 4.48
C ILE A 149 30.43 4.90 2.98
N ARG A 150 30.92 3.92 2.23
CA ARG A 150 30.72 3.83 0.78
C ARG A 150 29.93 2.58 0.47
N PHE A 151 28.97 2.68 -0.43
CA PHE A 151 28.21 1.52 -0.88
C PHE A 151 27.77 1.71 -2.32
N SER A 152 27.46 0.60 -2.98
CA SER A 152 26.78 0.63 -4.28
C SER A 152 25.60 -0.34 -4.25
N ILE A 153 24.58 -0.02 -5.03
CA ILE A 153 23.35 -0.82 -5.14
C ILE A 153 23.43 -1.60 -6.45
N ASP A 154 22.93 -2.84 -6.47
CA ASP A 154 22.84 -3.62 -7.70
C ASP A 154 22.16 -2.78 -8.81
N PRO A 155 22.71 -2.68 -10.04
CA PRO A 155 22.16 -1.81 -11.07
C PRO A 155 20.70 -2.09 -11.42
N SER A 156 20.28 -3.36 -11.38
CA SER A 156 18.90 -3.76 -11.68
C SER A 156 17.96 -3.28 -10.58
N ILE A 157 18.41 -3.41 -9.33
CA ILE A 157 17.68 -2.90 -8.17
C ILE A 157 17.64 -1.38 -8.15
N LEU A 158 18.76 -0.73 -8.46
CA LEU A 158 18.84 0.72 -8.50
C LEU A 158 17.90 1.30 -9.56
N ALA A 159 17.80 0.68 -10.74
CA ALA A 159 16.81 1.06 -11.75
C ALA A 159 15.37 0.95 -11.22
N ILE A 160 15.03 -0.15 -10.52
CA ILE A 160 13.71 -0.33 -9.88
C ILE A 160 13.45 0.76 -8.82
N LEU A 161 14.48 1.21 -8.10
CA LEU A 161 14.34 2.23 -7.06
C LEU A 161 14.21 3.64 -7.62
N LEU A 162 14.86 3.95 -8.74
CA LEU A 162 14.88 5.26 -9.37
C LEU A 162 13.67 5.48 -10.30
N GLU A 163 13.26 4.44 -11.03
CA GLU A 163 12.12 4.47 -11.97
C GLU A 163 11.12 3.34 -11.68
N PRO A 164 10.49 3.30 -10.49
CA PRO A 164 9.48 2.29 -10.19
C PRO A 164 8.16 2.56 -10.93
N SER A 165 7.46 1.48 -11.27
CA SER A 165 6.08 1.54 -11.78
C SER A 165 5.12 2.25 -10.82
N ASN A 166 5.33 2.08 -9.51
CA ASN A 166 4.47 2.62 -8.46
C ASN A 166 5.32 3.16 -7.29
N TRP A 167 4.96 4.35 -6.83
CA TRP A 167 5.58 5.00 -5.67
C TRP A 167 4.64 5.01 -4.46
N ALA A 168 5.21 4.84 -3.28
CA ALA A 168 4.58 5.19 -2.02
C ALA A 168 5.24 6.46 -1.45
N THR A 169 4.42 7.41 -1.02
CA THR A 169 4.89 8.56 -0.23
C THR A 169 4.68 8.25 1.24
N LEU A 170 5.77 8.27 2.00
CA LEU A 170 5.80 7.96 3.41
C LEU A 170 6.34 9.16 4.19
N SER A 171 5.88 9.37 5.42
CA SER A 171 6.45 10.41 6.29
C SER A 171 7.60 9.83 7.12
N LEU A 172 8.77 10.43 7.02
CA LEU A 172 9.94 10.02 7.81
C LEU A 172 9.71 10.19 9.30
N GLN A 173 9.09 11.30 9.71
CA GLN A 173 8.76 11.57 11.10
C GLN A 173 7.85 10.46 11.68
N ARG A 174 6.85 10.01 10.92
CA ARG A 174 5.94 8.93 11.35
C ARG A 174 6.69 7.60 11.44
N MET A 175 7.51 7.30 10.43
CA MET A 175 8.32 6.08 10.38
C MET A 175 9.28 5.97 11.56
N HIS A 176 9.94 7.07 11.94
CA HIS A 176 10.85 7.10 13.08
C HIS A 176 10.15 6.84 14.43
N GLY A 177 8.85 7.12 14.52
CA GLY A 177 8.03 6.88 15.71
C GLY A 177 7.75 5.41 16.02
N PHE A 178 7.87 4.50 15.04
CA PHE A 178 7.60 3.08 15.29
C PHE A 178 8.76 2.37 15.97
N SER A 179 8.46 1.68 17.07
CA SER A 179 9.45 1.01 17.91
C SER A 179 9.67 -0.47 17.60
N THR A 180 8.92 -1.07 16.64
CA THR A 180 9.09 -2.48 16.25
C THR A 180 9.11 -2.64 14.73
N GLY A 181 9.89 -3.62 14.25
CA GLY A 181 10.00 -3.93 12.82
C GLY A 181 8.66 -4.27 12.15
N PRO A 182 7.79 -5.10 12.77
CA PRO A 182 6.46 -5.40 12.23
C PRO A 182 5.55 -4.17 12.12
N ALA A 183 5.51 -3.27 13.11
CA ALA A 183 4.72 -2.05 13.04
C ALA A 183 5.22 -1.12 11.92
N TYR A 184 6.55 -0.99 11.81
CA TYR A 184 7.21 -0.23 10.75
C TYR A 184 6.86 -0.77 9.36
N ALA A 185 6.94 -2.09 9.16
CA ALA A 185 6.58 -2.75 7.91
C ALA A 185 5.08 -2.65 7.61
N LEU A 186 4.21 -2.82 8.61
CA LEU A 186 2.76 -2.70 8.47
C LEU A 186 2.37 -1.29 8.01
N TYR A 187 2.96 -0.26 8.61
CA TYR A 187 2.77 1.11 8.18
C TYR A 187 3.16 1.29 6.71
N GLN A 188 4.36 0.88 6.29
CA GLN A 188 4.78 1.07 4.90
C GLN A 188 3.86 0.35 3.89
N ASN A 189 3.46 -0.88 4.20
CA ASN A 189 2.61 -1.68 3.31
C ASN A 189 1.16 -1.18 3.28
N ALA A 190 0.63 -0.69 4.40
CA ALA A 190 -0.75 -0.21 4.47
C ALA A 190 -0.89 1.24 4.00
N TRP A 191 -0.05 2.17 4.48
CA TRP A 191 -0.29 3.61 4.39
C TRP A 191 -0.27 4.18 2.97
N ARG A 192 0.33 3.47 2.02
CA ARG A 192 0.21 3.75 0.58
C ARG A 192 -1.24 3.74 0.07
N TYR A 193 -2.16 3.05 0.75
CA TYR A 193 -3.58 3.02 0.41
C TYR A 193 -4.40 4.15 1.05
N VAL A 194 -3.80 5.01 1.88
CA VAL A 194 -4.54 6.02 2.65
C VAL A 194 -5.26 7.02 1.74
N ASN A 195 -4.76 7.31 0.53
CA ASN A 195 -5.43 8.23 -0.41
C ASN A 195 -6.28 7.51 -1.46
N THR A 196 -6.36 6.18 -1.39
CA THR A 196 -7.23 5.42 -2.31
C THR A 196 -8.69 5.61 -1.92
N HIS A 197 -9.57 5.60 -2.92
CA HIS A 197 -11.00 5.79 -2.70
C HIS A 197 -11.59 4.75 -1.75
N ALA A 198 -11.19 3.49 -1.90
CA ALA A 198 -11.72 2.40 -1.09
C ALA A 198 -11.16 2.39 0.34
N LYS A 199 -10.06 3.12 0.61
CA LYS A 199 -9.43 3.22 1.94
C LYS A 199 -9.19 1.83 2.56
N VAL A 200 -8.79 0.88 1.72
CA VAL A 200 -8.49 -0.51 2.08
C VAL A 200 -7.26 -0.96 1.31
N THR A 201 -6.44 -1.82 1.94
CA THR A 201 -5.33 -2.48 1.24
C THR A 201 -5.87 -3.50 0.24
N ALA A 202 -5.00 -4.00 -0.65
CA ALA A 202 -5.32 -5.23 -1.37
C ALA A 202 -5.57 -6.40 -0.39
N ALA A 203 -6.44 -7.32 -0.78
CA ALA A 203 -6.68 -8.56 -0.05
C ALA A 203 -5.60 -9.59 -0.43
N LEU A 204 -4.50 -9.59 0.32
CA LEU A 204 -3.34 -10.44 0.05
C LEU A 204 -3.42 -11.77 0.82
N PRO A 205 -2.82 -12.85 0.29
CA PRO A 205 -2.69 -14.11 1.03
C PRO A 205 -2.07 -13.89 2.42
N THR A 206 -2.57 -14.62 3.42
CA THR A 206 -2.07 -14.51 4.80
C THR A 206 -0.57 -14.77 4.89
N ALA A 207 -0.05 -15.73 4.10
CA ALA A 207 1.38 -16.02 4.02
C ALA A 207 2.21 -14.82 3.53
N THR A 208 1.73 -14.11 2.51
CA THR A 208 2.36 -12.90 1.97
C THR A 208 2.47 -11.81 3.03
N TRP A 209 1.39 -11.56 3.80
CA TRP A 209 1.43 -10.60 4.90
C TRP A 209 2.43 -10.96 5.99
N ILE A 210 2.53 -12.25 6.34
CA ILE A 210 3.52 -12.71 7.33
C ILE A 210 4.94 -12.40 6.83
N GLU A 211 5.25 -12.73 5.57
CA GLU A 211 6.57 -12.47 4.99
C GLU A 211 6.88 -10.97 4.89
N LEU A 212 5.91 -10.13 4.51
CA LEU A 212 6.11 -8.67 4.46
C LEU A 212 6.46 -8.10 5.86
N LEU A 213 5.80 -8.61 6.91
CA LEU A 213 5.95 -8.07 8.27
C LEU A 213 7.21 -8.57 8.98
N ILE A 214 7.55 -9.86 8.86
CA ILE A 214 8.64 -10.48 9.63
C ILE A 214 9.61 -11.31 8.80
N GLY A 215 9.41 -11.42 7.49
CA GLY A 215 10.23 -12.27 6.62
C GLY A 215 9.93 -13.76 6.78
N HIS A 216 10.92 -14.59 6.45
CA HIS A 216 10.80 -16.04 6.50
C HIS A 216 10.71 -16.52 7.95
N SER A 217 9.60 -17.16 8.34
CA SER A 217 9.32 -17.48 9.75
C SER A 217 8.63 -18.82 9.92
N ARG A 218 8.60 -19.32 11.16
CA ARG A 218 7.91 -20.59 11.52
C ARG A 218 6.40 -20.61 11.23
N TYR A 219 5.81 -19.47 10.91
CA TYR A 219 4.37 -19.35 10.69
C TYR A 219 3.96 -19.73 9.26
N VAL A 220 4.92 -19.79 8.34
CA VAL A 220 4.73 -20.15 6.94
C VAL A 220 5.65 -21.33 6.63
N VAL A 221 5.11 -22.33 5.93
CA VAL A 221 5.86 -23.47 5.42
C VAL A 221 5.62 -23.60 3.92
N ASP A 222 6.65 -24.04 3.21
CA ASP A 222 6.51 -24.39 1.80
C ASP A 222 5.74 -25.71 1.69
N ASP A 223 4.70 -25.69 0.86
CA ASP A 223 3.76 -26.76 0.59
C ASP A 223 3.87 -27.11 -0.91
N PRO A 224 4.21 -28.36 -1.26
CA PRO A 224 4.43 -28.76 -2.65
C PRO A 224 3.22 -28.55 -3.57
N VAL A 225 2.00 -28.52 -3.02
CA VAL A 225 0.76 -28.49 -3.80
C VAL A 225 0.16 -27.08 -3.85
N HIS A 226 0.23 -26.34 -2.75
CA HIS A 226 -0.44 -25.05 -2.61
C HIS A 226 0.51 -23.85 -2.47
N GLY A 227 1.81 -24.05 -2.67
CA GLY A 227 2.82 -23.01 -2.51
C GLY A 227 3.06 -22.72 -1.03
N LYS A 228 2.74 -21.52 -0.53
CA LYS A 228 2.99 -21.18 0.89
C LYS A 228 1.78 -21.45 1.76
N ARG A 229 1.95 -22.26 2.81
CA ARG A 229 0.89 -22.60 3.76
C ARG A 229 1.15 -22.02 5.16
N VAL A 230 0.10 -21.46 5.76
CA VAL A 230 0.16 -20.91 7.13
C VAL A 230 -0.18 -22.00 8.15
N VAL A 231 0.69 -22.20 9.14
CA VAL A 231 0.55 -23.30 10.14
C VAL A 231 0.02 -22.84 11.50
N ASN A 232 0.36 -21.62 11.96
CA ASN A 232 -0.03 -21.14 13.29
C ASN A 232 -0.43 -19.67 13.27
N TYR A 233 -1.51 -19.38 12.54
CA TYR A 233 -2.03 -18.02 12.39
C TYR A 233 -2.44 -17.38 13.73
N GLY A 234 -3.02 -18.15 14.66
CA GLY A 234 -3.46 -17.64 15.96
C GLY A 234 -2.29 -17.08 16.80
N ASP A 235 -1.16 -17.79 16.85
CA ASP A 235 0.03 -17.29 17.56
C ASP A 235 0.67 -16.10 16.85
N PHE A 236 0.77 -16.12 15.52
CA PHE A 236 1.23 -14.97 14.73
C PHE A 236 0.36 -13.73 15.00
N LYS A 237 -0.96 -13.89 14.94
CA LYS A 237 -1.92 -12.81 15.18
C LYS A 237 -1.70 -12.20 16.55
N ARG A 238 -1.66 -13.03 17.60
CA ARG A 238 -1.52 -12.59 18.99
C ARG A 238 -0.18 -11.92 19.27
N ARG A 239 0.93 -12.50 18.82
CA ARG A 239 2.29 -12.05 19.19
C ARG A 239 2.85 -10.95 18.31
N VAL A 240 2.42 -10.88 17.05
CA VAL A 240 3.03 -10.00 16.05
C VAL A 240 2.01 -9.02 15.50
N LEU A 241 0.93 -9.53 14.89
CA LEU A 241 0.01 -8.68 14.13
C LEU A 241 -0.77 -7.71 15.03
N VAL A 242 -1.28 -8.17 16.17
CA VAL A 242 -2.03 -7.33 17.10
C VAL A 242 -1.12 -6.28 17.75
N ASP A 243 0.09 -6.64 18.17
CA ASP A 243 1.07 -5.67 18.68
C ASP A 243 1.42 -4.63 17.62
N ALA A 244 1.67 -5.05 16.37
CA ALA A 244 1.94 -4.14 15.26
C ALA A 244 0.76 -3.19 14.97
N LEU A 245 -0.47 -3.72 14.96
CA LEU A 245 -1.69 -2.92 14.76
C LEU A 245 -1.88 -1.91 15.88
N ASN A 246 -1.73 -2.31 17.13
CA ASN A 246 -1.89 -1.43 18.28
C ASN A 246 -0.88 -0.27 18.21
N ARG A 247 0.40 -0.56 17.93
CA ARG A 247 1.43 0.48 17.80
C ARG A 247 1.12 1.47 16.68
N VAL A 248 0.68 0.98 15.52
CA VAL A 248 0.26 1.86 14.41
C VAL A 248 -0.95 2.70 14.82
N ASN A 249 -1.97 2.09 15.43
CA ASN A 249 -3.20 2.76 15.80
C ASN A 249 -3.03 3.77 16.95
N GLU A 250 -2.14 3.50 17.89
CA GLU A 250 -1.82 4.39 19.02
C GLU A 250 -1.02 5.63 18.59
N THR A 251 -0.46 5.64 17.38
CA THR A 251 0.36 6.75 16.90
C THR A 251 -0.53 7.97 16.61
N SER A 252 -0.48 8.98 17.49
CA SER A 252 -1.29 10.21 17.38
C SER A 252 -1.00 11.03 16.12
N ALA A 253 0.19 10.86 15.51
CA ALA A 253 0.53 11.51 14.25
C ALA A 253 -0.27 10.98 13.03
N LEU A 254 -1.01 9.88 13.19
CA LEU A 254 -1.86 9.29 12.14
C LEU A 254 -3.32 9.63 12.39
N GLY A 255 -4.00 10.22 11.40
CA GLY A 255 -5.45 10.52 11.44
C GLY A 255 -6.36 9.30 11.25
N TYR A 256 -5.78 8.14 10.97
CA TYR A 256 -6.51 6.89 10.73
C TYR A 256 -6.05 5.78 11.67
N THR A 257 -6.95 4.83 11.91
CA THR A 257 -6.64 3.51 12.46
C THR A 257 -6.81 2.45 11.39
N LEU A 258 -6.04 1.38 11.52
CA LEU A 258 -6.17 0.17 10.72
C LEU A 258 -7.06 -0.83 11.45
N GLU A 259 -8.14 -1.23 10.78
CA GLU A 259 -8.99 -2.35 11.17
C GLU A 259 -8.62 -3.58 10.34
N LEU A 260 -8.31 -4.70 11.03
CA LEU A 260 -8.01 -5.97 10.38
C LEU A 260 -9.29 -6.63 9.86
N LYS A 261 -9.33 -6.93 8.56
CA LYS A 261 -10.33 -7.78 7.92
C LYS A 261 -9.71 -9.15 7.58
N GLU A 262 -10.26 -10.19 8.18
CA GLU A 262 -9.87 -11.58 7.94
C GLU A 262 -10.83 -12.21 6.94
N LEU A 263 -10.32 -12.54 5.76
CA LEU A 263 -11.08 -13.26 4.75
C LEU A 263 -10.78 -14.75 4.89
N ARG A 264 -11.82 -15.55 5.05
CA ARG A 264 -11.73 -16.98 5.32
C ARG A 264 -12.05 -17.80 4.08
N SER A 265 -11.41 -18.95 3.98
CA SER A 265 -11.76 -20.02 3.05
C SER A 265 -11.93 -21.28 3.90
N GLY A 266 -13.19 -21.73 4.05
CA GLY A 266 -13.59 -22.69 5.07
C GLY A 266 -13.19 -22.24 6.48
N THR A 267 -12.45 -23.08 7.19
CA THR A 267 -12.04 -22.81 8.58
C THR A 267 -10.78 -21.95 8.72
N ARG A 268 -10.06 -21.69 7.62
CA ARG A 268 -8.75 -21.02 7.64
C ARG A 268 -8.86 -19.56 7.17
N VAL A 269 -8.05 -18.69 7.75
CA VAL A 269 -7.89 -17.31 7.28
C VAL A 269 -6.96 -17.32 6.07
N SER A 270 -7.53 -17.18 4.88
CA SER A 270 -6.82 -17.30 3.61
C SER A 270 -6.16 -15.99 3.18
N LYS A 271 -6.83 -14.86 3.42
CA LYS A 271 -6.34 -13.52 3.06
C LYS A 271 -6.55 -12.54 4.20
N LEU A 272 -5.65 -11.56 4.30
CA LEU A 272 -5.81 -10.41 5.20
C LEU A 272 -5.93 -9.13 4.38
N GLN A 273 -6.70 -8.20 4.94
CA GLN A 273 -6.87 -6.86 4.41
C GLN A 273 -6.96 -5.88 5.58
N PHE A 274 -6.49 -4.66 5.39
CA PHE A 274 -6.60 -3.60 6.38
C PHE A 274 -7.48 -2.48 5.85
N LYS A 275 -8.46 -2.07 6.65
CA LYS A 275 -9.35 -0.95 6.36
C LYS A 275 -8.94 0.25 7.19
N PHE A 276 -8.88 1.41 6.55
CA PHE A 276 -8.64 2.67 7.22
C PHE A 276 -9.96 3.19 7.81
N VAL A 277 -9.96 3.40 9.12
CA VAL A 277 -11.08 3.99 9.86
C VAL A 277 -10.61 5.32 10.44
N PRO A 278 -11.23 6.46 10.08
CA PRO A 278 -10.88 7.76 10.63
C PRO A 278 -10.88 7.70 12.15
N LYS A 279 -9.84 8.27 12.78
CA LYS A 279 -9.83 8.38 14.24
C LYS A 279 -10.93 9.35 14.65
N LYS A 280 -11.79 8.93 15.59
CA LYS A 280 -12.71 9.82 16.31
C LYS A 280 -11.99 10.73 17.30
N GLN A 281 -10.70 10.97 17.12
CA GLN A 281 -9.98 11.90 17.97
C GLN A 281 -10.72 13.22 17.80
N GLU A 282 -11.30 13.74 18.88
CA GLU A 282 -11.52 15.17 18.98
C GLU A 282 -10.17 15.73 18.59
N SER A 283 -10.09 16.34 17.41
CA SER A 283 -9.06 17.32 17.21
C SER A 283 -9.31 18.30 18.35
N LEU A 284 -8.53 18.17 19.44
CA LEU A 284 -7.90 19.35 20.00
C LEU A 284 -7.46 20.09 18.75
N GLY A 285 -8.24 21.10 18.35
CA GLY A 285 -8.27 21.69 17.02
C GLY A 285 -6.96 22.36 16.68
N LEU A 286 -5.89 21.56 16.65
CA LEU A 286 -4.61 21.87 16.10
C LEU A 286 -4.91 21.91 14.62
N PRO A 287 -4.94 23.12 14.04
CA PRO A 287 -5.18 23.26 12.64
C PRO A 287 -4.20 22.37 11.90
N VAL A 288 -4.58 21.89 10.72
CA VAL A 288 -3.58 21.46 9.73
C VAL A 288 -2.52 22.56 9.75
N THR A 289 -1.26 22.22 10.08
CA THR A 289 -0.20 23.22 10.31
C THR A 289 0.23 23.91 9.02
N TRP A 290 -0.61 23.86 7.99
CA TRP A 290 -0.43 24.51 6.71
C TRP A 290 -0.99 25.93 6.81
N PRO A 291 -0.37 26.91 6.13
CA PRO A 291 -0.88 28.27 6.08
C PRO A 291 -2.32 28.32 5.56
N ASP A 292 -3.14 29.19 6.14
CA ASP A 292 -4.56 29.38 5.77
C ASP A 292 -4.77 29.69 4.29
N GLU A 293 -3.79 30.34 3.65
CA GLU A 293 -3.82 30.62 2.22
C GLU A 293 -3.88 29.34 1.39
N VAL A 294 -3.07 28.33 1.73
CA VAL A 294 -3.07 27.03 1.04
C VAL A 294 -4.37 26.29 1.27
N LEU A 295 -4.90 26.34 2.50
CA LEU A 295 -6.19 25.73 2.82
C LEU A 295 -7.33 26.37 2.02
N ARG A 296 -7.35 27.71 1.89
CA ARG A 296 -8.32 28.44 1.05
C ARG A 296 -8.21 28.07 -0.41
N VAL A 297 -7.00 27.95 -0.95
CA VAL A 297 -6.79 27.55 -2.35
C VAL A 297 -7.27 26.13 -2.58
N LEU A 298 -6.93 25.17 -1.71
CA LEU A 298 -7.42 23.79 -1.81
C LEU A 298 -8.96 23.71 -1.74
N ALA A 299 -9.58 24.48 -0.84
CA ALA A 299 -11.04 24.58 -0.78
C ALA A 299 -11.64 25.13 -2.09
N SER A 300 -11.02 26.16 -2.69
CA SER A 300 -11.46 26.72 -3.98
C SER A 300 -11.30 25.75 -5.16
N LEU A 301 -10.40 24.78 -5.05
CA LEU A 301 -10.24 23.69 -6.02
C LEU A 301 -11.28 22.58 -5.84
N GLY A 302 -12.06 22.60 -4.75
CA GLY A 302 -13.08 21.60 -4.45
C GLY A 302 -12.62 20.47 -3.52
N PHE A 303 -11.53 20.66 -2.76
CA PHE A 303 -11.17 19.76 -1.67
C PHE A 303 -12.03 20.02 -0.44
N THR A 304 -12.61 18.96 0.11
CA THR A 304 -13.30 18.99 1.41
C THR A 304 -12.28 18.98 2.56
N SER A 305 -12.67 19.41 3.76
CA SER A 305 -11.77 19.40 4.93
C SER A 305 -11.20 18.01 5.22
N SER A 306 -11.99 16.95 5.02
CA SER A 306 -11.54 15.56 5.18
C SER A 306 -10.48 15.17 4.14
N GLU A 307 -10.59 15.64 2.90
CA GLU A 307 -9.61 15.32 1.86
C GLU A 307 -8.32 16.15 2.02
N VAL A 308 -8.42 17.36 2.59
CA VAL A 308 -7.23 18.13 2.97
C VAL A 308 -6.49 17.45 4.12
N GLU A 309 -7.23 16.90 5.09
CA GLU A 309 -6.65 16.08 6.15
C GLU A 309 -5.94 14.86 5.55
N ASP A 310 -6.60 14.10 4.67
CA ASP A 310 -6.00 12.99 3.93
C ASP A 310 -4.70 13.36 3.22
N LEU A 311 -4.73 14.49 2.50
CA LEU A 311 -3.59 15.00 1.78
C LEU A 311 -2.41 15.28 2.73
N SER A 312 -2.69 15.87 3.89
CA SER A 312 -1.69 16.12 4.94
C SER A 312 -1.14 14.85 5.58
N GLN A 313 -1.90 13.75 5.53
CA GLN A 313 -1.44 12.45 6.03
C GLN A 313 -0.44 11.75 5.10
N ALA A 314 -0.49 12.06 3.81
CA ALA A 314 0.31 11.39 2.78
C ALA A 314 1.43 12.26 2.22
N HIS A 315 1.27 13.58 2.22
CA HIS A 315 2.20 14.52 1.58
C HIS A 315 2.65 15.61 2.55
N SER A 316 3.88 16.10 2.36
CA SER A 316 4.36 17.26 3.12
C SER A 316 3.76 18.55 2.56
N PHE A 317 3.83 19.61 3.36
CA PHE A 317 3.37 20.94 2.98
C PHE A 317 4.06 21.45 1.71
N GLU A 318 5.38 21.26 1.62
CA GLU A 318 6.22 21.77 0.54
C GLU A 318 5.81 21.17 -0.81
N VAL A 319 5.55 19.87 -0.85
CA VAL A 319 5.08 19.15 -2.05
C VAL A 319 3.74 19.73 -2.51
N VAL A 320 2.82 19.99 -1.57
CA VAL A 320 1.50 20.56 -1.87
C VAL A 320 1.61 22.01 -2.34
N ALA A 321 2.46 22.83 -1.70
CA ALA A 321 2.70 24.20 -2.08
C ALA A 321 3.32 24.30 -3.48
N GLU A 322 4.32 23.47 -3.78
CA GLU A 322 4.91 23.37 -5.12
C GLU A 322 3.87 22.95 -6.16
N THR A 323 3.00 21.99 -5.83
CA THR A 323 1.90 21.57 -6.71
C THR A 323 0.96 22.73 -7.03
N LEU A 324 0.62 23.58 -6.06
CA LEU A 324 -0.20 24.76 -6.28
C LEU A 324 0.50 25.79 -7.19
N VAL A 325 1.81 25.99 -7.03
CA VAL A 325 2.60 26.87 -7.91
C VAL A 325 2.58 26.34 -9.34
N ARG A 326 2.85 25.04 -9.54
CA ARG A 326 2.83 24.41 -10.87
C ARG A 326 1.43 24.42 -11.50
N LEU A 327 0.38 24.24 -10.70
CA LEU A 327 -1.01 24.37 -11.15
C LEU A 327 -1.29 25.77 -11.70
N LYS A 328 -0.87 26.82 -10.99
CA LYS A 328 -1.04 28.21 -11.42
C LYS A 328 -0.27 28.52 -12.71
N ALA A 329 0.96 28.01 -12.83
CA ALA A 329 1.76 28.14 -14.05
C ALA A 329 1.10 27.41 -15.23
N ALA A 330 0.57 26.21 -15.01
CA ALA A 330 -0.17 25.44 -16.02
C ALA A 330 -1.46 26.14 -16.47
N GLU A 331 -2.23 26.72 -15.53
CA GLU A 331 -3.41 27.54 -15.86
C GLU A 331 -3.04 28.75 -16.74
N GLY A 332 -1.92 29.42 -16.46
CA GLY A 332 -1.41 30.51 -17.28
C GLY A 332 -1.08 30.08 -18.72
N ARG A 333 -0.39 28.95 -18.88
CA ARG A 333 -0.05 28.38 -20.19
C ARG A 333 -1.29 27.98 -20.99
N LEU A 334 -2.25 27.31 -20.36
CA LEU A 334 -3.49 26.88 -21.03
C LEU A 334 -4.36 28.06 -21.43
N LYS A 335 -4.45 29.09 -20.59
CA LYS A 335 -5.17 30.33 -20.91
C LYS A 335 -4.56 31.05 -22.12
N ALA A 336 -3.23 31.04 -22.25
CA ALA A 336 -2.55 31.57 -23.44
C ALA A 336 -2.86 30.77 -24.72
N GLN A 337 -3.25 29.50 -24.58
CA GLN A 337 -3.68 28.62 -25.67
C GLN A 337 -5.21 28.54 -25.85
N SER A 338 -5.98 29.44 -25.20
CA SER A 338 -7.44 29.44 -25.20
C SER A 338 -8.09 28.13 -24.73
N ARG A 339 -7.40 27.36 -23.88
CA ARG A 339 -7.90 26.13 -23.26
C ARG A 339 -8.11 26.35 -21.76
N THR A 340 -9.07 25.64 -21.16
CA THR A 340 -9.38 25.72 -19.74
C THR A 340 -9.33 24.34 -19.08
N ILE A 341 -8.90 24.28 -17.83
CA ILE A 341 -8.91 23.04 -17.05
C ILE A 341 -10.34 22.74 -16.61
N THR A 342 -10.91 21.63 -17.11
CA THR A 342 -12.30 21.23 -16.82
C THR A 342 -12.50 20.77 -15.37
N ASN A 343 -11.52 20.06 -14.80
CA ASN A 343 -11.56 19.57 -13.42
C ASN A 343 -10.24 19.92 -12.70
N LYS A 344 -10.23 21.06 -12.02
CA LYS A 344 -9.03 21.57 -11.34
C LYS A 344 -8.53 20.64 -10.22
N LYS A 345 -9.44 19.95 -9.53
CA LYS A 345 -9.10 18.99 -8.47
C LYS A 345 -8.35 17.78 -9.03
N ALA A 346 -8.88 17.17 -10.08
CA ALA A 346 -8.26 16.01 -10.73
C ALA A 346 -6.91 16.38 -11.38
N TYR A 347 -6.84 17.59 -11.94
CA TYR A 347 -5.60 18.11 -12.50
C TYR A 347 -4.55 18.39 -11.42
N PHE A 348 -4.96 18.97 -10.28
CA PHE A 348 -4.10 19.10 -9.10
C PHE A 348 -3.58 17.75 -8.63
N THR A 349 -4.42 16.70 -8.53
CA THR A 349 -3.95 15.38 -8.11
C THR A 349 -2.97 14.74 -9.10
N GLY A 350 -3.12 15.02 -10.40
CA GLY A 350 -2.19 14.59 -11.43
C GLY A 350 -0.85 15.32 -11.34
N ILE A 351 -0.86 16.66 -11.23
CA ILE A 351 0.38 17.43 -10.98
C ILE A 351 1.00 16.99 -9.66
N LEU A 352 0.19 16.76 -8.62
CA LEU A 352 0.66 16.30 -7.34
C LEU A 352 1.41 14.98 -7.52
N ALA A 353 0.90 14.02 -8.28
CA ALA A 353 1.62 12.78 -8.56
C ALA A 353 2.99 13.03 -9.22
N ASN A 354 3.08 13.97 -10.17
CA ASN A 354 4.32 14.27 -10.91
C ASN A 354 5.34 15.13 -10.11
N VAL A 355 4.87 16.18 -9.42
CA VAL A 355 5.66 16.96 -8.46
C VAL A 355 6.19 16.03 -7.39
N ALA A 356 5.29 15.16 -6.96
CA ALA A 356 5.66 14.11 -6.09
C ALA A 356 6.84 13.33 -6.78
N THR A 357 6.69 12.75 -7.97
CA THR A 357 7.74 11.87 -8.56
C THR A 357 9.07 12.59 -8.77
N GLY A 358 9.08 13.92 -8.71
CA GLY A 358 10.28 14.75 -8.85
C GLY A 358 10.58 15.06 -10.31
N GLU A 359 9.58 14.92 -11.19
CA GLU A 359 9.68 15.32 -12.58
C GLU A 359 9.90 16.84 -12.67
N ALA A 360 10.81 17.24 -13.57
CA ALA A 360 11.06 18.64 -13.88
C ALA A 360 9.82 19.29 -14.52
N GLU A 361 9.71 20.61 -14.40
CA GLU A 361 8.55 21.38 -14.88
C GLU A 361 8.34 21.27 -16.41
N ASP A 362 9.41 20.96 -17.15
CA ASP A 362 9.44 20.82 -18.61
C ASP A 362 8.87 19.50 -19.16
N ASP A 363 8.75 18.46 -18.33
CA ASP A 363 8.22 17.14 -18.75
C ASP A 363 6.71 16.96 -18.48
N LEU A 364 6.03 18.00 -17.98
CA LEU A 364 4.59 17.98 -17.72
C LEU A 364 3.78 17.95 -19.03
N ASN A 365 3.63 16.76 -19.61
CA ASN A 365 2.79 16.55 -20.77
C ASN A 365 1.31 16.64 -20.36
N VAL A 366 0.74 17.84 -20.51
CA VAL A 366 -0.62 18.21 -20.13
C VAL A 366 -1.68 17.21 -20.63
N THR A 367 -1.49 16.64 -21.83
CA THR A 367 -2.44 15.69 -22.41
C THR A 367 -2.38 14.31 -21.74
N LYS A 368 -1.21 13.88 -21.25
CA LYS A 368 -1.07 12.64 -20.47
C LYS A 368 -1.75 12.76 -19.11
N ILE A 369 -1.55 13.88 -18.41
CA ILE A 369 -2.16 14.13 -17.10
C ILE A 369 -3.69 14.16 -17.20
N GLU A 370 -4.24 14.84 -18.22
CA GLU A 370 -5.69 14.85 -18.48
C GLU A 370 -6.22 13.45 -18.84
N ALA A 371 -5.49 12.68 -19.64
CA ALA A 371 -5.86 11.33 -20.01
C ALA A 371 -5.83 10.35 -18.82
N GLU A 372 -4.80 10.42 -17.98
CA GLU A 372 -4.67 9.60 -16.77
C GLU A 372 -5.72 9.96 -15.71
N ALA A 373 -5.97 11.25 -15.49
CA ALA A 373 -7.03 11.71 -14.59
C ALA A 373 -8.41 11.23 -15.07
N LYS A 374 -8.68 11.30 -16.38
CA LYS A 374 -9.92 10.79 -16.99
C LYS A 374 -10.02 9.26 -16.89
N ALA A 375 -8.90 8.55 -17.07
CA ALA A 375 -8.85 7.09 -16.94
C ALA A 375 -9.07 6.63 -15.50
N GLN A 376 -8.46 7.29 -14.51
CA GLN A 376 -8.70 7.02 -13.09
C GLN A 376 -10.15 7.28 -12.69
N GLU A 377 -10.75 8.38 -13.16
CA GLU A 377 -12.15 8.69 -12.91
C GLU A 377 -13.09 7.66 -13.55
N ALA A 378 -12.81 7.27 -14.81
CA ALA A 378 -13.56 6.21 -15.48
C ALA A 378 -13.44 4.86 -14.75
N ALA A 379 -12.24 4.52 -14.25
CA ALA A 379 -12.00 3.34 -13.45
C ALA A 379 -12.73 3.39 -12.10
N ARG A 380 -12.78 4.55 -11.43
CA ARG A 380 -13.54 4.77 -10.19
C ARG A 380 -15.02 4.53 -10.41
N LEU A 381 -15.60 5.14 -11.44
CA LEU A 381 -17.00 4.96 -11.79
C LEU A 381 -17.28 3.50 -12.21
N ALA A 382 -16.36 2.84 -12.91
CA ALA A 382 -16.49 1.43 -13.27
C ALA A 382 -16.46 0.52 -12.05
N ALA A 383 -15.55 0.75 -11.10
CA ALA A 383 -15.45 -0.02 -9.86
C ALA A 383 -16.71 0.14 -9.00
N ALA A 384 -17.20 1.38 -8.82
CA ALA A 384 -18.43 1.65 -8.09
C ALA A 384 -19.65 0.99 -8.74
N ARG A 385 -19.73 1.03 -10.08
CA ARG A 385 -20.77 0.30 -10.84
C ARG A 385 -20.67 -1.21 -10.64
N ASN A 386 -19.46 -1.76 -10.66
CA ASN A 386 -19.24 -3.20 -10.49
C ASN A 386 -19.62 -3.67 -9.08
N GLU A 387 -19.24 -2.91 -8.05
CA GLU A 387 -19.59 -3.25 -6.66
C GLU A 387 -21.10 -3.23 -6.46
N ARG A 388 -21.78 -2.19 -6.94
CA ARG A 388 -23.25 -2.11 -6.92
C ARG A 388 -23.90 -3.30 -7.64
N ARG A 389 -23.37 -3.70 -8.80
CA ARG A 389 -23.87 -4.88 -9.54
C ARG A 389 -23.68 -6.16 -8.73
N LYS A 390 -22.54 -6.35 -8.05
CA LYS A 390 -22.29 -7.50 -7.19
C LYS A 390 -23.25 -7.54 -6.00
N GLU A 391 -23.55 -6.40 -5.38
CA GLU A 391 -24.56 -6.31 -4.34
C GLU A 391 -25.96 -6.68 -4.85
N GLU A 392 -26.31 -6.21 -6.05
CA GLU A 392 -27.58 -6.56 -6.71
C GLU A 392 -27.66 -8.05 -7.03
N PHE A 393 -26.58 -8.68 -7.50
CA PHE A 393 -26.51 -10.13 -7.72
C PHE A 393 -26.62 -10.91 -6.41
N ALA A 394 -25.95 -10.48 -5.34
CA ALA A 394 -26.03 -11.13 -4.04
C ALA A 394 -27.47 -11.09 -3.48
N LYS A 395 -28.20 -9.99 -3.73
CA LYS A 395 -29.63 -9.85 -3.42
C LYS A 395 -30.49 -10.77 -4.28
N HIS A 396 -30.22 -10.85 -5.59
CA HIS A 396 -30.90 -11.78 -6.51
C HIS A 396 -30.78 -13.22 -6.02
N GLN A 397 -29.57 -13.70 -5.74
CA GLN A 397 -29.36 -15.05 -5.22
C GLN A 397 -30.06 -15.27 -3.87
N ALA A 398 -30.12 -14.25 -2.99
CA ALA A 398 -30.78 -14.37 -1.71
C ALA A 398 -32.31 -14.51 -1.86
N GLN A 399 -32.90 -13.79 -2.82
CA GLN A 399 -34.32 -13.86 -3.14
C GLN A 399 -34.68 -15.21 -3.77
N VAL A 400 -33.89 -15.66 -4.77
CA VAL A 400 -34.09 -16.97 -5.42
C VAL A 400 -33.97 -18.10 -4.40
N PHE A 401 -32.91 -18.08 -3.58
CA PHE A 401 -32.74 -19.08 -2.53
C PHE A 401 -33.91 -19.08 -1.55
N SER A 402 -34.33 -17.91 -1.05
CA SER A 402 -35.46 -17.83 -0.14
C SER A 402 -36.75 -18.36 -0.78
N ALA A 403 -37.08 -17.98 -2.01
CA ALA A 403 -38.28 -18.44 -2.69
C ALA A 403 -38.28 -19.97 -2.84
N ARG A 404 -37.20 -20.52 -3.42
CA ARG A 404 -37.07 -21.97 -3.66
C ARG A 404 -37.02 -22.78 -2.37
N PHE A 405 -36.35 -22.28 -1.34
CA PHE A 405 -36.26 -22.96 -0.05
C PHE A 405 -37.63 -23.12 0.64
N PHE A 406 -38.51 -22.13 0.52
CA PHE A 406 -39.86 -22.21 1.07
C PHE A 406 -40.88 -22.88 0.13
N GLU A 407 -40.57 -23.02 -1.16
CA GLU A 407 -41.31 -23.90 -2.09
C GLU A 407 -41.12 -25.39 -1.77
N LEU A 408 -39.99 -25.79 -1.18
CA LEU A 408 -39.75 -27.19 -0.81
C LEU A 408 -40.76 -27.70 0.21
N PRO A 409 -41.24 -28.96 0.09
CA PRO A 409 -42.06 -29.60 1.10
C PRO A 409 -41.36 -29.62 2.47
N GLU A 410 -42.13 -29.55 3.55
CA GLU A 410 -41.60 -29.55 4.92
C GLU A 410 -40.74 -30.80 5.22
N LEU A 411 -41.11 -31.94 4.63
CA LEU A 411 -40.37 -33.21 4.70
C LEU A 411 -38.93 -33.12 4.18
N GLU A 412 -38.66 -32.25 3.20
CA GLU A 412 -37.32 -32.05 2.63
C GLU A 412 -36.57 -30.88 3.31
N ARG A 413 -37.32 -29.91 3.82
CA ARG A 413 -36.77 -28.73 4.49
C ARG A 413 -36.29 -29.03 5.92
N ALA A 414 -37.07 -29.80 6.68
CA ALA A 414 -36.77 -30.09 8.09
C ALA A 414 -35.41 -30.78 8.31
N PRO A 415 -34.98 -31.76 7.49
CA PRO A 415 -33.64 -32.34 7.59
C PRO A 415 -32.53 -31.32 7.37
N LEU A 416 -32.66 -30.43 6.37
CA LEU A 416 -31.67 -29.39 6.08
C LEU A 416 -31.52 -28.39 7.23
N LEU A 417 -32.65 -28.02 7.85
CA LEU A 417 -32.67 -27.12 9.00
C LEU A 417 -32.04 -27.79 10.24
N SER A 418 -32.39 -29.04 10.52
CA SER A 418 -31.82 -29.82 11.63
C SER A 418 -30.31 -30.02 11.47
N ASP A 419 -29.84 -30.34 10.26
CA ASP A 419 -28.43 -30.49 9.95
C ASP A 419 -27.67 -29.17 10.12
N PHE A 420 -28.26 -28.05 9.68
CA PHE A 420 -27.69 -26.73 9.89
C PHE A 420 -27.62 -26.37 11.38
N GLU A 421 -28.71 -26.55 12.14
CA GLU A 421 -28.79 -26.21 13.57
C GLU A 421 -27.81 -27.02 14.42
N SER A 422 -27.61 -28.29 14.08
CA SER A 422 -26.63 -29.17 14.75
C SER A 422 -25.17 -28.84 14.40
N SER A 423 -24.93 -28.17 13.27
CA SER A 423 -23.61 -27.75 12.82
C SER A 423 -22.97 -26.65 13.70
N SER A 424 -21.65 -26.49 13.57
CA SER A 424 -20.94 -25.38 14.22
C SER A 424 -21.37 -23.99 13.72
N ALA A 425 -21.94 -23.91 12.51
CA ALA A 425 -22.47 -22.67 11.94
C ALA A 425 -23.84 -22.33 12.55
N GLY A 426 -24.74 -23.30 12.67
CA GLY A 426 -26.06 -23.13 13.30
C GLY A 426 -25.97 -22.75 14.77
N LYS A 427 -25.08 -23.39 15.53
CA LYS A 427 -24.82 -23.02 16.95
C LYS A 427 -24.36 -21.57 17.10
N ARG A 428 -23.55 -21.06 16.17
CA ARG A 428 -23.12 -19.64 16.15
C ARG A 428 -24.23 -18.69 15.71
N ALA A 429 -25.16 -19.16 14.88
CA ALA A 429 -26.30 -18.40 14.39
C ALA A 429 -27.53 -18.45 15.33
N GLY A 430 -27.42 -19.03 16.53
CA GLY A 430 -28.55 -19.33 17.42
C GLY A 430 -29.49 -18.16 17.72
N ILE A 431 -28.99 -16.93 17.85
CA ILE A 431 -29.82 -15.72 18.07
C ILE A 431 -30.70 -15.41 16.85
N LEU A 432 -30.20 -15.66 15.64
CA LEU A 432 -30.91 -15.44 14.39
C LEU A 432 -31.93 -16.57 14.15
N VAL A 433 -31.55 -17.82 14.46
CA VAL A 433 -32.40 -19.00 14.33
C VAL A 433 -33.54 -18.98 15.34
N ALA A 434 -33.33 -18.45 16.55
CA ALA A 434 -34.36 -18.33 17.59
C ALA A 434 -35.58 -17.48 17.17
N LYS A 435 -35.45 -16.66 16.12
CA LYS A 435 -36.56 -15.88 15.53
C LYS A 435 -37.43 -16.70 14.57
N GLY A 436 -37.11 -17.97 14.36
CA GLY A 436 -37.82 -18.89 13.48
C GLY A 436 -37.38 -18.80 12.01
N TRP A 437 -37.71 -19.84 11.27
CA TRP A 437 -37.44 -19.94 9.83
C TRP A 437 -38.60 -19.35 9.03
N THR A 438 -38.46 -18.08 8.65
CA THR A 438 -39.43 -17.37 7.81
C THR A 438 -38.74 -16.70 6.62
N PRO A 439 -39.45 -16.45 5.50
CA PRO A 439 -38.90 -15.70 4.35
C PRO A 439 -38.37 -14.31 4.73
N GLN A 440 -38.89 -13.72 5.81
CA GLN A 440 -38.49 -12.41 6.31
C GLN A 440 -37.23 -12.47 7.19
N ASN A 441 -36.81 -13.64 7.65
CA ASN A 441 -35.58 -13.81 8.44
C ASN A 441 -34.34 -13.93 7.53
N ALA A 442 -34.04 -12.85 6.82
CA ALA A 442 -32.91 -12.80 5.88
C ALA A 442 -31.56 -13.14 6.53
N GLY A 443 -31.40 -12.85 7.83
CA GLY A 443 -30.19 -13.18 8.59
C GLY A 443 -29.98 -14.69 8.75
N ALA A 444 -31.01 -15.42 9.19
CA ALA A 444 -30.93 -16.88 9.33
C ALA A 444 -30.76 -17.57 7.96
N LEU A 445 -31.49 -17.11 6.94
CA LEU A 445 -31.36 -17.63 5.57
C LEU A 445 -29.98 -17.38 4.96
N ALA A 446 -29.36 -16.23 5.25
CA ALA A 446 -28.00 -15.94 4.81
C ALA A 446 -26.99 -16.89 5.47
N CYS A 447 -27.14 -17.19 6.76
CA CYS A 447 -26.29 -18.17 7.45
C CYS A 447 -26.47 -19.59 6.91
N LEU A 448 -27.72 -20.00 6.64
CA LEU A 448 -28.03 -21.30 6.04
C LEU A 448 -27.43 -21.44 4.64
N ARG A 449 -27.59 -20.41 3.79
CA ARG A 449 -27.03 -20.38 2.44
C ARG A 449 -25.50 -20.46 2.46
N ALA A 450 -24.85 -19.74 3.37
CA ALA A 450 -23.40 -19.78 3.53
C ALA A 450 -22.92 -21.17 3.99
N TRP A 451 -23.64 -21.81 4.92
CA TRP A 451 -23.33 -23.17 5.35
C TRP A 451 -23.52 -24.20 4.23
N LEU A 452 -24.60 -24.09 3.45
CA LEU A 452 -24.82 -24.96 2.28
C LEU A 452 -23.71 -24.78 1.24
N ALA A 453 -23.23 -23.55 1.01
CA ALA A 453 -22.12 -23.31 0.09
C ALA A 453 -20.82 -24.01 0.50
N ASP A 454 -20.55 -24.06 1.81
CA ASP A 454 -19.32 -24.66 2.36
C ASP A 454 -19.42 -26.20 2.49
N GLU A 455 -20.53 -26.71 3.02
CA GLU A 455 -20.66 -28.13 3.42
C GLU A 455 -21.44 -28.99 2.42
N ARG A 456 -22.34 -28.37 1.63
CA ARG A 456 -23.22 -29.07 0.67
C ARG A 456 -23.41 -28.28 -0.65
N PRO A 457 -22.33 -28.00 -1.38
CA PRO A 457 -22.40 -27.15 -2.58
C PRO A 457 -23.34 -27.70 -3.65
N ALA A 458 -23.38 -29.03 -3.83
CA ALA A 458 -24.30 -29.67 -4.77
C ALA A 458 -25.79 -29.45 -4.41
N THR A 459 -26.12 -29.43 -3.11
CA THR A 459 -27.47 -29.11 -2.64
C THR A 459 -27.78 -27.64 -2.85
N LEU A 460 -26.81 -26.75 -2.66
CA LEU A 460 -26.99 -25.33 -2.92
C LEU A 460 -27.26 -25.05 -4.42
N GLU A 461 -26.54 -25.74 -5.30
CA GLU A 461 -26.72 -25.59 -6.76
C GLU A 461 -28.11 -25.99 -7.24
N GLN A 462 -28.79 -26.93 -6.56
CA GLN A 462 -30.16 -27.32 -6.89
C GLN A 462 -31.17 -26.18 -6.68
N PHE A 463 -30.89 -25.23 -5.78
CA PHE A 463 -31.73 -24.04 -5.60
C PHE A 463 -31.58 -23.02 -6.73
N TYR A 464 -30.49 -23.10 -7.50
CA TYR A 464 -30.19 -22.19 -8.60
C TYR A 464 -30.48 -22.88 -9.94
N ALA A 465 -31.73 -22.83 -10.36
CA ALA A 465 -32.20 -23.54 -11.54
C ALA A 465 -31.62 -22.98 -12.84
N HIS A 466 -31.44 -21.65 -12.91
CA HIS A 466 -31.01 -20.98 -14.13
C HIS A 466 -29.54 -20.53 -14.07
N PRO A 467 -28.86 -20.39 -15.22
CA PRO A 467 -27.48 -19.89 -15.28
C PRO A 467 -27.29 -18.54 -14.57
N GLU A 468 -28.27 -17.63 -14.69
CA GLU A 468 -28.28 -16.32 -14.03
C GLU A 468 -28.35 -16.38 -12.50
N ASP A 469 -28.73 -17.51 -11.93
CA ASP A 469 -28.76 -17.69 -10.47
C ASP A 469 -27.40 -18.19 -9.95
N ARG A 470 -26.58 -18.75 -10.83
CA ARG A 470 -25.32 -19.44 -10.50
C ARG A 470 -24.11 -18.54 -10.66
N SER A 471 -24.08 -17.71 -11.70
CA SER A 471 -22.91 -16.88 -12.00
C SER A 471 -23.26 -15.42 -12.23
N PHE A 472 -22.35 -14.55 -11.80
CA PHE A 472 -22.47 -13.12 -11.96
C PHE A 472 -22.50 -12.71 -13.45
N ASP A 473 -21.72 -13.39 -14.29
CA ASP A 473 -21.64 -13.09 -15.71
C ASP A 473 -22.94 -13.47 -16.46
N ALA A 474 -23.53 -14.62 -16.12
CA ALA A 474 -24.82 -15.02 -16.68
C ALA A 474 -25.96 -14.12 -16.20
N TRP A 475 -25.92 -13.67 -14.94
CA TRP A 475 -26.88 -12.71 -14.41
C TRP A 475 -26.79 -11.34 -15.10
N LEU A 476 -25.57 -10.89 -15.39
CA LEU A 476 -25.35 -9.65 -16.13
C LEU A 476 -25.90 -9.75 -17.56
N ALA A 477 -25.64 -10.86 -18.26
CA ALA A 477 -26.19 -11.10 -19.60
C ALA A 477 -27.72 -11.11 -19.58
N TRP A 478 -28.33 -11.85 -18.66
CA TRP A 478 -29.78 -11.91 -18.48
C TRP A 478 -30.42 -10.54 -18.19
N ARG A 479 -29.75 -9.70 -17.39
CA ARG A 479 -30.23 -8.34 -17.11
C ARG A 479 -30.14 -7.41 -18.31
N LEU A 480 -29.13 -7.58 -19.16
CA LEU A 480 -28.98 -6.80 -20.40
C LEU A 480 -30.09 -7.17 -21.39
N ASP A 481 -30.33 -8.46 -21.59
CA ASP A 481 -31.41 -8.97 -22.46
C ASP A 481 -32.79 -8.46 -22.00
N ARG A 482 -33.03 -8.40 -20.68
CA ARG A 482 -34.28 -7.84 -20.12
C ARG A 482 -34.41 -6.33 -20.27
N ALA A 483 -33.30 -5.60 -20.26
CA ALA A 483 -33.31 -4.16 -20.46
C ALA A 483 -33.58 -3.81 -21.93
N GLU A 484 -33.02 -4.57 -22.87
CA GLU A 484 -33.30 -4.42 -24.32
C GLU A 484 -34.74 -4.80 -24.67
N SER A 485 -35.32 -5.77 -23.94
CA SER A 485 -36.74 -6.17 -24.12
C SER A 485 -37.77 -5.19 -23.54
N GLN A 486 -37.33 -4.12 -22.85
CA GLN A 486 -38.19 -3.13 -22.19
C GLN A 486 -38.12 -1.72 -22.81
N GLU A 487 -37.44 -1.53 -23.94
CA GLU A 487 -37.56 -0.28 -24.70
C GLU A 487 -38.96 -0.18 -25.33
N PRO A 488 -39.76 0.87 -25.02
CA PRO A 488 -41.04 1.06 -25.66
C PRO A 488 -40.83 1.53 -27.11
N ALA A 489 -41.54 0.89 -28.04
CA ALA A 489 -41.69 1.35 -29.42
C ALA A 489 -42.39 2.72 -29.50
#